data_AF-A0A3N5GKP0-F1
#
_entry.id   AF-A0A3N5GKP0-F1
#
_cell.length_a   1.000
_cell.length_b   1.000
_cell.length_c   1.000
_cell.angle_alpha   90.00
_cell.angle_beta   90.00
_cell.angle_gamma   90.00
#
_symmetry.space_group_name_H-M   'P 1'
#
loop_
_entity.id
_entity.type
_entity.pdbx_description
1 polymer ?
#
loop_
_entity_poly.entity_id
_entity_poly.type
_entity_poly.pdbx_seq_one_letter_code
_entity_poly.pdbx_strand_id
1 'polypeptide(L)'
;MIKIFKTIEGIQTIVDEMATGCWVNVIDPTPEDVQLLEQWGVEPELITYSLDMDEMARMERDEGYTLIMLRIPFYQGDSNDIPYATIPMGVILKNEFVVTVCKHENDIAKVLSNGKYRGLRTTKRYRVVLYALLETATRFLS
;
A
#
# COMPACT_ATOMS: atom_id res chain seq x y z
N MET A 1 6.99 -9.02 4.17
CA MET A 1 6.94 -8.32 5.49
C MET A 1 5.68 -7.47 5.61
N ILE A 2 4.86 -7.77 6.62
CA ILE A 2 3.62 -7.04 6.93
C ILE A 2 3.84 -6.08 8.11
N LYS A 3 3.30 -4.86 8.03
CA LYS A 3 3.17 -3.91 9.14
C LYS A 3 1.72 -3.43 9.24
N ILE A 4 1.13 -3.53 10.43
CA ILE A 4 -0.26 -3.09 10.65
C ILE A 4 -0.24 -1.77 11.41
N PHE A 5 -0.79 -0.73 10.81
CA PHE A 5 -0.91 0.59 11.40
C PHE A 5 -2.34 0.83 11.87
N LYS A 6 -2.50 1.37 13.08
CA LYS A 6 -3.78 1.84 13.62
C LYS A 6 -3.64 3.22 14.23
N THR A 7 -4.59 4.10 13.95
CA THR A 7 -4.68 5.39 14.64
C THR A 7 -5.40 5.23 15.97
N ILE A 8 -4.68 5.44 17.07
CA ILE A 8 -5.18 5.42 18.45
C ILE A 8 -4.99 6.84 19.02
N GLU A 9 -6.08 7.48 19.46
CA GLU A 9 -6.05 8.86 19.99
C GLU A 9 -5.40 9.89 19.05
N GLY A 10 -5.49 9.66 17.74
CA GLY A 10 -4.89 10.53 16.72
C GLY A 10 -3.42 10.22 16.39
N ILE A 11 -2.81 9.26 17.07
CA ILE A 11 -1.43 8.82 16.85
C ILE A 11 -1.44 7.51 16.05
N GLN A 12 -0.67 7.45 14.97
CA GLN A 12 -0.47 6.22 14.23
C GLN A 12 0.50 5.30 14.99
N THR A 13 0.05 4.10 15.31
CA THR A 13 0.76 3.11 16.10
C THR A 13 0.83 1.80 15.33
N ILE A 14 1.92 1.04 15.48
CA ILE A 14 2.03 -0.32 14.95
C ILE A 14 1.34 -1.26 15.94
N VAL A 15 0.49 -2.15 15.44
CA VAL A 15 -0.21 -3.17 16.23
C VAL A 15 0.11 -4.57 15.70
N ASP A 16 0.02 -5.57 16.56
CA ASP A 16 0.35 -6.96 16.19
C ASP A 16 -0.84 -7.70 15.55
N GLU A 17 -2.06 -7.25 15.84
CA GLU A 17 -3.29 -7.91 15.41
C GLU A 17 -4.11 -7.03 14.46
N MET A 18 -4.76 -7.70 13.51
CA MET A 18 -5.62 -7.05 12.55
C MET A 18 -6.92 -6.58 13.24
N ALA A 19 -7.33 -5.35 12.95
CA ALA A 19 -8.54 -4.77 13.52
C ALA A 19 -9.24 -3.82 12.53
N THR A 20 -10.52 -3.55 12.77
CA THR A 20 -11.31 -2.55 12.05
C THR A 20 -10.57 -1.20 12.04
N GLY A 21 -10.50 -0.57 10.86
CA GLY A 21 -9.88 0.73 10.68
C GLY A 21 -8.35 0.71 10.63
N CYS A 22 -7.71 -0.45 10.49
CA CYS A 22 -6.26 -0.52 10.29
C CYS A 22 -5.87 -0.24 8.82
N TRP A 23 -4.63 0.20 8.65
CA TRP A 23 -3.93 0.18 7.37
C TRP A 23 -2.83 -0.88 7.45
N VAL A 24 -2.88 -1.87 6.57
CA VAL A 24 -1.88 -2.93 6.45
C VAL A 24 -0.93 -2.57 5.33
N ASN A 25 0.35 -2.40 5.64
CA ASN A 25 1.39 -2.20 4.63
C ASN A 25 2.19 -3.49 4.44
N VAL A 26 2.23 -3.98 3.21
CA VAL A 26 2.83 -5.25 2.82
C VAL A 26 3.95 -4.96 1.83
N ILE A 27 5.18 -5.30 2.21
CA ILE A 27 6.36 -5.19 1.35
C ILE A 27 6.93 -6.58 1.13
N ASP A 28 7.06 -7.00 -0.12
CA ASP A 28 7.61 -8.30 -0.53
C ASP A 28 7.10 -9.46 0.36
N PRO A 29 5.80 -9.81 0.27
CA PRO A 29 5.20 -10.82 1.14
C PRO A 29 5.80 -12.22 0.88
N THR A 30 6.03 -12.97 1.95
CA THR A 30 6.33 -14.41 1.86
C THR A 30 5.05 -15.22 1.59
N PRO A 31 5.15 -16.52 1.25
CA PRO A 31 3.97 -17.37 1.13
C PRO A 31 3.11 -17.41 2.40
N GLU A 32 3.73 -17.33 3.58
CA GLU A 32 3.03 -17.25 4.87
C GLU A 32 2.31 -15.91 5.03
N ASP A 33 2.92 -14.78 4.62
CA ASP A 33 2.26 -13.47 4.59
C ASP A 33 1.02 -13.50 3.68
N VAL A 34 1.11 -14.16 2.51
CA VAL A 34 -0.02 -14.30 1.57
C VAL A 34 -1.16 -15.12 2.18
N GLN A 35 -0.85 -16.24 2.82
CA GLN A 35 -1.86 -17.06 3.52
C GLN A 35 -2.52 -16.28 4.67
N LEU A 36 -1.76 -15.47 5.41
CA LEU A 36 -2.31 -14.63 6.48
C LEU A 36 -3.26 -13.56 5.93
N LEU A 37 -2.89 -12.93 4.81
CA LEU A 37 -3.73 -11.95 4.13
C LEU A 37 -5.02 -12.60 3.59
N GLU A 38 -4.94 -13.81 3.05
CA GLU A 38 -6.09 -14.61 2.61
C GLU A 38 -7.03 -14.93 3.78
N GLN A 39 -6.51 -15.27 4.96
CA GLN A 39 -7.31 -15.47 6.18
C GLN A 39 -8.03 -14.19 6.63
N TRP A 40 -7.48 -13.02 6.34
CA TRP A 40 -8.14 -11.73 6.55
C TRP A 40 -9.09 -11.33 5.41
N GLY A 41 -9.23 -12.22 4.42
CA GLY A 41 -10.10 -12.09 3.28
C GLY A 41 -9.48 -11.36 2.11
N VAL A 42 -8.18 -11.07 2.07
CA VAL A 42 -7.55 -10.47 0.88
C VAL A 42 -7.21 -11.57 -0.13
N GLU A 43 -7.85 -11.52 -1.30
CA GLU A 43 -7.68 -12.54 -2.33
C GLU A 43 -6.20 -12.60 -2.81
N PRO A 44 -5.58 -13.79 -2.86
CA PRO A 44 -4.18 -13.95 -3.31
C PRO A 44 -3.89 -13.41 -4.71
N GLU A 45 -4.89 -13.38 -5.57
CA GLU A 45 -4.82 -12.81 -6.91
C GLU A 45 -4.53 -11.30 -6.89
N LEU A 46 -5.14 -10.55 -5.96
CA LEU A 46 -4.89 -9.11 -5.79
C LEU A 46 -3.45 -8.84 -5.35
N ILE A 47 -2.88 -9.74 -4.55
CA ILE A 47 -1.48 -9.68 -4.13
C ILE A 47 -0.58 -9.97 -5.33
N THR A 48 -0.92 -10.98 -6.14
CA THR A 48 -0.19 -11.32 -7.37
C THR A 48 -0.14 -10.14 -8.33
N TYR A 49 -1.28 -9.51 -8.62
CA TYR A 49 -1.34 -8.29 -9.45
C TYR A 49 -0.49 -7.16 -8.88
N SER A 50 -0.48 -6.99 -7.55
CA SER A 50 0.30 -5.95 -6.88
C SER A 50 1.82 -6.16 -6.95
N LEU A 51 2.27 -7.39 -7.24
CA LEU A 51 3.69 -7.76 -7.31
C LEU A 51 4.19 -7.92 -8.76
N ASP A 52 3.28 -7.97 -9.73
CA ASP A 52 3.63 -8.08 -11.15
C ASP A 52 4.17 -6.74 -11.69
N MET A 53 5.45 -6.73 -12.01
CA MET A 53 6.18 -5.54 -12.48
C MET A 53 5.63 -4.96 -13.79
N ASP A 54 4.92 -5.78 -14.57
CA ASP A 54 4.30 -5.40 -15.84
C ASP A 54 2.82 -4.98 -15.68
N GLU A 55 2.25 -5.04 -14.46
CA GLU A 55 0.87 -4.62 -14.20
C GLU A 55 0.68 -3.12 -14.41
N MET A 56 -0.47 -2.78 -15.00
CA MET A 56 -0.80 -1.43 -15.42
C MET A 56 -1.67 -0.72 -14.39
N ALA A 57 -1.57 0.61 -14.37
CA ALA A 57 -2.41 1.41 -13.48
C ALA A 57 -3.89 1.30 -13.90
N ARG A 58 -4.74 0.84 -12.97
CA ARG A 58 -6.18 0.64 -13.19
C ARG A 58 -6.92 0.67 -11.85
N MET A 59 -8.23 0.81 -11.92
CA MET A 59 -9.12 0.64 -10.78
C MET A 59 -10.09 -0.48 -11.11
N GLU A 60 -10.23 -1.42 -10.19
CA GLU A 60 -11.18 -2.52 -10.26
C GLU A 60 -12.06 -2.51 -9.00
N ARG A 61 -13.34 -2.78 -9.19
CA ARG A 61 -14.32 -2.84 -8.12
C ARG A 61 -15.16 -4.09 -8.29
N ASP A 62 -15.24 -4.86 -7.22
CA ASP A 62 -16.00 -6.10 -7.14
C ASP A 62 -16.84 -6.13 -5.85
N GLU A 63 -17.66 -7.15 -5.67
CA GLU A 63 -18.44 -7.43 -4.47
C GLU A 63 -17.53 -7.79 -3.29
N GLY A 64 -17.01 -6.76 -2.61
CA GLY A 64 -16.29 -6.90 -1.34
C GLY A 64 -14.95 -6.19 -1.30
N TYR A 65 -14.44 -5.72 -2.43
CA TYR A 65 -13.20 -4.95 -2.47
C TYR A 65 -13.17 -3.87 -3.57
N THR A 66 -12.18 -3.00 -3.46
CA THR A 66 -11.76 -2.12 -4.54
C THR A 66 -10.25 -2.16 -4.62
N LEU A 67 -9.73 -2.58 -5.77
CA LEU A 67 -8.31 -2.57 -6.08
C LEU A 67 -7.99 -1.30 -6.87
N ILE A 68 -6.97 -0.58 -6.43
CA ILE A 68 -6.42 0.57 -7.14
C ILE A 68 -4.94 0.25 -7.40
N MET A 69 -4.61 -0.03 -8.65
CA MET A 69 -3.24 -0.23 -9.10
C MET A 69 -2.62 1.11 -9.46
N LEU A 70 -1.51 1.44 -8.77
CA LEU A 70 -0.73 2.65 -9.01
C LEU A 70 0.63 2.28 -9.61
N ARG A 71 1.14 3.13 -10.50
CA ARG A 71 2.56 3.15 -10.87
C ARG A 71 3.23 4.22 -10.03
N ILE A 72 4.15 3.82 -9.16
CA ILE A 72 4.86 4.74 -8.27
C ILE A 72 6.32 4.91 -8.74
N PRO A 73 6.92 6.10 -8.58
CA PRO A 73 8.32 6.31 -8.93
C PRO A 73 9.22 5.49 -8.00
N PHE A 74 10.24 4.86 -8.59
CA PHE A 74 11.19 4.02 -7.88
C PHE A 74 12.61 4.34 -8.32
N TYR A 75 13.46 4.63 -7.34
CA TYR A 75 14.88 4.83 -7.55
C TYR A 75 15.61 3.49 -7.41
N GLN A 76 16.16 2.99 -8.50
CA GLN A 76 16.84 1.70 -8.54
C GLN A 76 18.34 1.80 -8.24
N GLY A 77 18.89 3.02 -8.16
CA GLY A 77 20.29 3.29 -7.79
C GLY A 77 21.16 3.74 -8.98
N ASP A 78 22.20 4.53 -8.68
CA ASP A 78 23.13 5.14 -9.65
C ASP A 78 23.92 4.12 -10.49
N SER A 79 24.00 2.87 -10.03
CA SER A 79 24.67 1.79 -10.75
C SER A 79 23.88 1.25 -11.95
N ASN A 80 22.62 1.66 -12.10
CA ASN A 80 21.80 1.27 -13.24
C ASN A 80 21.90 2.32 -14.34
N ASP A 81 21.94 1.87 -15.60
CA ASP A 81 21.95 2.76 -16.78
C ASP A 81 20.77 3.73 -16.79
N ILE A 82 19.62 3.28 -16.28
CA ILE A 82 18.43 4.10 -16.04
C ILE A 82 18.18 4.11 -14.51
N PRO A 83 18.52 5.20 -13.80
CA PRO A 83 18.44 5.22 -12.34
C PRO A 83 17.02 5.24 -11.77
N TYR A 84 16.02 5.57 -12.60
CA TYR A 84 14.63 5.72 -12.22
C TYR A 84 13.71 4.86 -13.08
N ALA A 85 12.83 4.11 -12.41
CA ALA A 85 11.76 3.37 -13.04
C ALA A 85 10.43 3.65 -12.34
N THR A 86 9.38 2.97 -12.79
CA THR A 86 8.12 2.91 -12.09
C THR A 86 7.81 1.47 -11.73
N ILE A 87 7.21 1.26 -10.56
CA ILE A 87 6.85 -0.06 -10.04
C ILE A 87 5.36 -0.07 -9.65
N PRO A 88 4.70 -1.25 -9.69
CA PRO A 88 3.33 -1.38 -9.22
C PRO A 88 3.24 -1.18 -7.70
N MET A 89 2.16 -0.57 -7.27
CA MET A 89 1.70 -0.58 -5.90
C MET A 89 0.19 -0.80 -5.90
N GLY A 90 -0.26 -1.92 -5.34
CA GLY A 90 -1.67 -2.18 -5.14
C GLY A 90 -2.17 -1.51 -3.88
N VAL A 91 -3.33 -0.86 -3.97
CA VAL A 91 -4.09 -0.35 -2.83
C VAL A 91 -5.45 -1.01 -2.81
N ILE A 92 -5.67 -1.90 -1.84
CA ILE A 92 -6.86 -2.73 -1.71
C ILE A 92 -7.71 -2.17 -0.57
N LEU A 93 -8.91 -1.70 -0.90
CA LEU A 93 -9.92 -1.33 0.08
C LEU A 93 -10.83 -2.52 0.32
N LYS A 94 -10.88 -3.03 1.55
CA LYS A 94 -11.74 -4.18 1.91
C LYS A 94 -12.38 -3.97 3.27
N ASN A 95 -13.67 -4.27 3.39
CA ASN A 95 -14.44 -4.09 4.64
C ASN A 95 -14.22 -2.70 5.25
N GLU A 96 -13.55 -2.60 6.40
CA GLU A 96 -13.24 -1.34 7.08
C GLU A 96 -11.72 -1.16 7.26
N PHE A 97 -10.91 -1.79 6.40
CA PHE A 97 -9.45 -1.62 6.39
C PHE A 97 -8.94 -1.35 4.98
N VAL A 98 -7.65 -1.00 4.89
CA VAL A 98 -6.94 -0.79 3.63
C VAL A 98 -5.62 -1.54 3.66
N VAL A 99 -5.26 -2.17 2.55
CA VAL A 99 -3.99 -2.86 2.37
C VAL A 99 -3.22 -2.16 1.26
N THR A 100 -1.95 -1.89 1.48
CA THR A 100 -1.01 -1.49 0.44
C THR A 100 -0.02 -2.61 0.22
N VAL A 101 0.19 -3.01 -1.03
CA VAL A 101 1.09 -4.11 -1.40
C VAL A 101 2.08 -3.61 -2.43
N CYS A 102 3.36 -3.89 -2.23
CA CYS A 102 4.42 -3.56 -3.18
C CYS A 102 5.58 -4.55 -3.07
N LYS A 103 6.27 -4.82 -4.19
CA LYS A 103 7.46 -5.68 -4.21
C LYS A 103 8.65 -5.05 -3.51
N HIS A 104 8.76 -3.72 -3.53
CA HIS A 104 9.90 -3.00 -2.98
C HIS A 104 9.49 -2.00 -1.90
N GLU A 105 10.41 -1.77 -0.97
CA GLU A 105 10.35 -0.62 -0.07
C GLU A 105 10.19 0.65 -0.91
N ASN A 106 9.17 1.44 -0.59
CA ASN A 106 8.81 2.60 -1.39
C ASN A 106 8.55 3.81 -0.51
N ASP A 107 8.82 4.97 -1.08
CA ASP A 107 8.73 6.20 -0.31
C ASP A 107 7.30 6.65 -0.06
N ILE A 108 6.33 6.14 -0.83
CA ILE A 108 4.91 6.41 -0.61
C ILE A 108 4.51 5.87 0.77
N ALA A 109 4.72 4.58 1.01
CA ALA A 109 4.43 3.95 2.29
C ALA A 109 5.26 4.53 3.45
N LYS A 110 6.55 4.84 3.22
CA LYS A 110 7.40 5.47 4.24
C LYS A 110 6.88 6.83 4.68
N VAL A 111 6.46 7.67 3.74
CA VAL A 111 5.91 8.99 4.03
C VAL A 111 4.55 8.91 4.70
N LEU A 112 3.70 7.97 4.29
CA LEU A 112 2.40 7.76 4.94
C LEU A 112 2.55 7.25 6.38
N SER A 113 3.61 6.50 6.71
CA SER A 113 3.83 5.92 8.04
C SER A 113 4.64 6.82 9.00
N ASN A 114 5.37 7.83 8.49
CA ASN A 114 6.24 8.67 9.32
C ASN A 114 5.56 9.92 9.92
N GLY A 115 4.24 10.04 9.78
CA GLY A 115 3.48 11.15 10.35
C GLY A 115 3.56 12.48 9.59
N LYS A 116 4.12 12.53 8.36
CA LYS A 116 4.08 13.74 7.50
C LYS A 116 2.67 14.34 7.41
N TYR A 117 1.66 13.47 7.26
CA TYR A 117 0.28 13.87 7.15
C TYR A 117 -0.44 13.82 8.50
N ARG A 118 -0.46 14.93 9.23
CA ARG A 118 -1.22 15.08 10.50
C ARG A 118 -2.70 14.71 10.40
N GLY A 119 -3.28 14.83 9.20
CA GLY A 119 -4.67 14.47 8.93
C GLY A 119 -4.90 12.99 8.64
N LEU A 120 -3.85 12.19 8.46
CA LEU A 120 -3.96 10.76 8.17
C LEU A 120 -4.55 10.04 9.39
N ARG A 121 -5.65 9.34 9.17
CA ARG A 121 -6.26 8.45 10.14
C ARG A 121 -6.53 7.14 9.42
N THR A 122 -6.03 6.03 9.96
CA THR A 122 -6.18 4.71 9.31
C THR A 122 -7.64 4.30 9.17
N THR A 123 -8.50 4.74 10.10
CA THR A 123 -9.97 4.58 10.04
C THR A 123 -10.61 5.28 8.84
N LYS A 124 -9.94 6.27 8.25
CA LYS A 124 -10.36 6.95 7.02
C LYS A 124 -9.63 6.36 5.82
N ARG A 125 -9.92 5.10 5.49
CA ARG A 125 -9.27 4.33 4.40
C ARG A 125 -9.11 5.10 3.07
N TYR A 126 -10.14 5.83 2.63
CA TYR A 126 -10.04 6.66 1.41
C TYR A 126 -8.99 7.78 1.51
N ARG A 127 -8.71 8.29 2.72
CA ARG A 127 -7.67 9.29 2.94
C ARG A 127 -6.27 8.70 2.77
N VAL A 128 -6.06 7.43 3.11
CA VAL A 128 -4.82 6.70 2.82
C VAL A 128 -4.60 6.66 1.30
N VAL A 129 -5.63 6.29 0.54
CA VAL A 129 -5.61 6.28 -0.93
C VAL A 129 -5.29 7.66 -1.51
N LEU A 130 -6.01 8.70 -1.07
CA LEU A 130 -5.82 10.06 -1.57
C LEU A 130 -4.42 10.59 -1.28
N TYR A 131 -3.84 10.29 -0.12
CA TYR A 131 -2.46 10.67 0.16
C TYR A 131 -1.44 9.82 -0.61
N ALA A 132 -1.71 8.54 -0.87
CA ALA A 132 -0.86 7.74 -1.75
C ALA A 132 -0.83 8.32 -3.18
N LEU A 133 -1.99 8.71 -3.71
CA LEU A 133 -2.12 9.40 -4.99
C LEU A 133 -1.37 10.74 -4.99
N LEU A 134 -1.54 11.54 -3.93
CA LEU A 134 -0.88 12.84 -3.79
C LEU A 134 0.65 12.69 -3.75
N GLU A 135 1.18 11.78 -2.93
CA GLU A 135 2.63 11.52 -2.85
C GLU A 135 3.17 11.01 -4.20
N THR A 136 2.43 10.13 -4.86
CA THR A 136 2.80 9.62 -6.18
C THR A 136 2.91 10.76 -7.19
N ALA A 137 1.87 11.59 -7.31
CA ALA A 137 1.85 12.73 -8.22
C ALA A 137 2.95 13.74 -7.89
N THR A 138 3.16 14.04 -6.60
CA THR A 138 4.19 14.99 -6.16
C THR A 138 5.58 14.54 -6.60
N ARG A 139 5.89 13.25 -6.43
CA ARG A 139 7.20 12.67 -6.75
C ARG A 139 7.48 12.53 -8.23
N PHE A 140 6.46 12.52 -9.09
CA PHE A 140 6.67 12.59 -10.53
C PHE A 140 6.98 14.01 -11.02
N LEU A 141 6.63 15.04 -10.23
CA LEU A 141 6.76 16.45 -10.61
C LEU A 141 7.95 17.16 -9.97
N SER A 142 8.61 16.53 -9.00
CA SER A 142 9.78 17.04 -8.26
C SER A 142 11.03 16.27 -8.58
#